data_AF-A0A9W9W0N8-F1
#
_entry.id   AF-A0A9W9W0N8-F1
#
_cell.length_a   1.000
_cell.length_b   1.000
_cell.length_c   1.000
_cell.angle_alpha   90.00
_cell.angle_beta   90.00
_cell.angle_gamma   90.00
#
_symmetry.space_group_name_H-M   'P 1'
#
loop_
_entity.id
_entity.type
_entity.pdbx_description
1 polymer ?
#
loop_
_entity_poly.entity_id
_entity_poly.type
_entity_poly.pdbx_seq_one_letter_code
_entity_poly.pdbx_strand_id
1 'polypeptide(L)'
;MRSGQNYPHLLAQQLNAELTDLTVSGATLLNITVDPQTVLFSKETFPVQISNLPEDADIITITAGGNDINYIGGMLYDAWVATLPGAILNTIIQGVRTLTSAVSSQPPAQTSDPLSPSEMAVRLGGVLDEIHKRAPRARIFVVEYLAVLGPDTRPGQDIPFNQEKLEHHRGVASALQQAYAVAAEAWDMHLAAKNHGLEDLTLHQWFDAAPSFTRISMA
;
A
#
# COMPACT_ATOMS: atom_id res chain seq x y z
N MET A 1 -7.82 10.29 7.07
CA MET A 1 -7.06 11.56 6.97
C MET A 1 -6.22 11.53 5.70
N ARG A 2 -6.08 12.67 5.05
CA ARG A 2 -5.31 12.90 3.82
C ARG A 2 -4.43 14.15 4.01
N SER A 3 -3.20 14.13 3.50
CA SER A 3 -2.34 15.31 3.51
C SER A 3 -2.63 16.18 2.30
N GLY A 4 -2.70 17.50 2.48
CA GLY A 4 -2.79 18.46 1.37
C GLY A 4 -1.46 18.72 0.65
N GLN A 5 -0.37 18.07 1.09
CA GLN A 5 0.98 18.20 0.53
C GLN A 5 1.68 16.84 0.38
N ASN A 6 0.95 15.81 -0.05
CA ASN A 6 1.54 14.53 -0.47
C ASN A 6 2.09 14.63 -1.92
N TYR A 7 2.84 13.61 -2.37
CA TYR A 7 3.48 13.63 -3.69
C TYR A 7 2.51 13.87 -4.87
N PRO A 8 1.24 13.41 -4.86
CA PRO A 8 0.29 13.72 -5.93
C PRO A 8 -0.01 15.21 -6.08
N HIS A 9 -0.10 15.98 -4.99
CA HIS A 9 -0.31 17.43 -5.08
C HIS A 9 0.91 18.11 -5.71
N LEU A 10 2.12 17.66 -5.39
CA LEU A 10 3.35 18.19 -5.98
C LEU A 10 3.46 17.82 -7.46
N LEU A 11 3.12 16.58 -7.82
CA LEU A 11 3.11 16.12 -9.21
C LEU A 11 2.06 16.86 -10.03
N ALA A 12 0.85 17.02 -9.49
CA ALA A 12 -0.23 17.75 -10.17
C ALA A 12 0.14 19.23 -10.39
N GLN A 13 0.78 19.86 -9.41
CA GLN A 13 1.27 21.23 -9.54
C GLN A 13 2.36 21.34 -10.63
N GLN A 14 3.30 20.39 -10.70
CA GLN A 14 4.37 20.38 -11.71
C GLN A 14 3.82 20.16 -13.13
N LEU A 15 2.79 19.33 -13.28
CA LEU A 15 2.16 19.01 -14.56
C LEU A 15 1.03 19.98 -14.94
N ASN A 16 0.70 20.96 -14.08
CA ASN A 16 -0.48 21.81 -14.20
C ASN A 16 -1.77 20.98 -14.46
N ALA A 17 -1.91 19.90 -13.67
CA ALA A 17 -2.94 18.89 -13.80
C ALA A 17 -4.08 19.10 -12.78
N GLU A 18 -5.27 18.61 -13.12
CA GLU A 18 -6.40 18.50 -12.18
C GLU A 18 -6.23 17.21 -11.35
N LEU A 19 -6.31 17.31 -10.02
CA LEU A 19 -6.06 16.19 -9.10
C LEU A 19 -7.33 15.72 -8.39
N THR A 20 -7.67 14.45 -8.57
CA THR A 20 -8.61 13.71 -7.73
C THR A 20 -7.84 12.77 -6.80
N ASP A 21 -7.50 13.22 -5.60
CA ASP A 21 -6.77 12.37 -4.64
C ASP A 21 -7.77 11.66 -3.69
N LEU A 22 -7.88 10.34 -3.86
CA LEU A 22 -8.79 9.48 -3.11
C LEU A 22 -8.05 8.75 -1.97
N THR A 23 -6.82 9.16 -1.66
CA THR A 23 -6.00 8.49 -0.64
C THR A 23 -6.61 8.64 0.75
N VAL A 24 -6.52 7.56 1.50
CA VAL A 24 -6.91 7.53 2.90
C VAL A 24 -5.82 6.82 3.70
N SER A 25 -5.26 7.51 4.70
CA SER A 25 -4.27 6.93 5.60
C SER A 25 -4.77 5.61 6.20
N GLY A 26 -3.96 4.55 6.10
CA GLY A 26 -4.30 3.22 6.62
C GLY A 26 -5.13 2.35 5.68
N ALA A 27 -5.37 2.77 4.43
CA ALA A 27 -6.10 1.98 3.45
C ALA A 27 -5.39 0.65 3.14
N THR A 28 -6.18 -0.42 3.05
CA THR A 28 -5.78 -1.72 2.51
C THR A 28 -6.20 -1.84 1.04
N LEU A 29 -5.74 -2.86 0.32
CA LEU A 29 -6.20 -3.13 -1.05
C LEU A 29 -7.71 -3.40 -1.12
N LEU A 30 -8.29 -3.96 -0.05
CA LEU A 30 -9.75 -4.09 0.09
C LEU A 30 -10.46 -2.75 0.15
N ASN A 31 -9.86 -1.74 0.79
CA ASN A 31 -10.47 -0.42 0.86
C ASN A 31 -10.53 0.29 -0.49
N ILE A 32 -9.68 -0.12 -1.42
CA ILE A 32 -9.69 0.41 -2.78
C ILE A 32 -10.86 -0.16 -3.58
N THR A 33 -11.22 -1.43 -3.38
CA THR A 33 -12.08 -2.19 -4.31
C THR A 33 -13.39 -2.69 -3.74
N VAL A 34 -13.48 -2.96 -2.43
CA VAL A 34 -14.60 -3.69 -1.83
C VAL A 34 -15.18 -2.96 -0.62
N ASP A 35 -14.33 -2.56 0.33
CA ASP A 35 -14.78 -2.16 1.67
C ASP A 35 -14.66 -0.65 1.89
N PRO A 36 -15.69 0.04 2.40
CA PRO A 36 -15.53 1.40 2.88
C PRO A 36 -14.52 1.44 4.04
N GLN A 37 -13.77 2.51 4.16
CA GLN A 37 -12.77 2.66 5.21
C GLN A 37 -13.26 3.59 6.31
N THR A 38 -13.31 3.09 7.55
CA THR A 38 -13.56 3.93 8.72
C THR A 38 -12.25 4.23 9.44
N VAL A 39 -11.91 5.52 9.58
CA VAL A 39 -10.65 5.96 10.19
C VAL A 39 -10.80 5.98 11.71
N LEU A 40 -9.95 5.23 12.41
CA LEU A 40 -10.07 4.98 13.85
C LEU A 40 -10.20 6.25 14.72
N PHE A 41 -9.39 7.27 14.45
CA PHE A 41 -9.34 8.48 15.29
C PHE A 41 -10.42 9.52 14.96
N SER A 42 -10.76 9.70 13.67
CA SER A 42 -11.78 10.67 13.26
C SER A 42 -13.19 10.08 13.23
N LYS A 43 -13.33 8.75 13.23
CA LYS A 43 -14.58 8.00 12.99
C LYS A 43 -15.25 8.32 11.66
N GLU A 44 -14.52 8.98 10.76
CA GLU A 44 -14.98 9.30 9.42
C GLU A 44 -14.92 8.05 8.55
N THR A 45 -15.98 7.82 7.78
CA THR A 45 -16.06 6.70 6.84
C THR A 45 -15.94 7.22 5.42
N PHE A 46 -14.91 6.76 4.72
CA PHE A 46 -14.69 6.98 3.31
C PHE A 46 -15.34 5.83 2.53
N PRO A 47 -16.02 6.11 1.40
CA PRO A 47 -16.51 5.06 0.51
C PRO A 47 -15.35 4.25 -0.08
N VAL A 48 -15.67 3.13 -0.71
CA VAL A 48 -14.72 2.35 -1.51
C VAL A 48 -14.03 3.27 -2.51
N GLN A 49 -12.70 3.35 -2.51
CA GLN A 49 -12.03 4.43 -3.22
C GLN A 49 -12.33 4.43 -4.73
N ILE A 50 -12.39 3.25 -5.37
CA ILE A 50 -12.66 3.17 -6.80
C ILE A 50 -14.04 3.71 -7.20
N SER A 51 -15.01 3.79 -6.28
CA SER A 51 -16.33 4.35 -6.59
C SER A 51 -16.27 5.81 -7.01
N ASN A 52 -15.24 6.52 -6.57
CA ASN A 52 -15.02 7.94 -6.84
C ASN A 52 -13.92 8.18 -7.88
N LEU A 53 -13.38 7.12 -8.50
CA LEU A 53 -12.39 7.24 -9.56
C LEU A 53 -13.04 7.80 -10.84
N PRO A 54 -12.57 8.94 -11.38
CA PRO A 54 -13.06 9.49 -12.63
C PRO A 54 -12.78 8.56 -13.81
N GLU A 55 -13.77 8.35 -14.67
CA GLU A 55 -13.65 7.48 -15.85
C GLU A 55 -12.71 8.05 -16.92
N ASP A 56 -12.51 9.37 -16.89
CA ASP A 56 -11.69 10.12 -17.84
C ASP A 56 -10.33 10.54 -17.27
N ALA A 57 -9.86 9.89 -16.20
CA ALA A 57 -8.49 10.05 -15.73
C ALA A 57 -7.48 9.67 -16.83
N ASP A 58 -6.42 10.48 -16.99
CA ASP A 58 -5.34 10.19 -17.94
C ASP A 58 -4.19 9.45 -17.26
N ILE A 59 -3.92 9.80 -16.01
CA ILE A 59 -2.84 9.23 -15.18
C ILE A 59 -3.43 8.79 -13.84
N ILE A 60 -3.10 7.59 -13.42
CA ILE A 60 -3.45 7.07 -12.11
C ILE A 60 -2.17 6.64 -11.41
N THR A 61 -1.93 7.14 -10.21
CA THR A 61 -0.84 6.67 -9.36
C THR A 61 -1.42 5.84 -8.23
N ILE A 62 -0.80 4.71 -7.86
CA ILE A 62 -1.26 3.88 -6.74
C ILE A 62 -0.09 3.49 -5.83
N THR A 63 -0.28 3.65 -4.52
CA THR A 63 0.66 3.19 -3.48
C THR A 63 -0.13 2.49 -2.36
N ALA A 64 -0.21 1.17 -2.41
CA ALA A 64 -1.09 0.38 -1.53
C ALA A 64 -0.50 -0.98 -1.12
N GLY A 65 -1.08 -1.69 -0.16
CA GLY A 65 -0.57 -3.00 0.28
C GLY A 65 0.36 -2.96 1.50
N GLY A 66 0.90 -1.78 1.86
CA GLY A 66 1.71 -1.64 3.08
C GLY A 66 0.93 -1.96 4.35
N ASN A 67 -0.36 -1.62 4.41
CA ASN A 67 -1.22 -1.96 5.55
C ASN A 67 -1.64 -3.44 5.53
N ASP A 68 -1.81 -4.03 4.34
CA ASP A 68 -2.17 -5.45 4.16
C ASP A 68 -1.08 -6.41 4.68
N ILE A 69 0.18 -5.97 4.72
CA ILE A 69 1.30 -6.72 5.30
C ILE A 69 1.78 -6.17 6.66
N ASN A 70 1.04 -5.22 7.24
CA ASN A 70 1.38 -4.55 8.49
C ASN A 70 2.80 -3.91 8.49
N TYR A 71 3.23 -3.31 7.37
CA TYR A 71 4.60 -2.82 7.18
C TYR A 71 5.03 -1.81 8.26
N ILE A 72 4.29 -0.70 8.38
CA ILE A 72 4.59 0.34 9.38
C ILE A 72 4.06 -0.06 10.76
N GLY A 73 2.89 -0.70 10.84
CA GLY A 73 2.28 -1.09 12.11
C GLY A 73 3.12 -2.10 12.89
N GLY A 74 3.72 -3.08 12.21
CA GLY A 74 4.64 -4.05 12.81
C GLY A 74 5.89 -3.38 13.37
N MET A 75 6.47 -2.42 12.62
CA MET A 75 7.63 -1.66 13.06
C MET A 75 7.32 -0.81 14.31
N LEU A 76 6.19 -0.11 14.32
CA LEU A 76 5.76 0.68 15.48
C LEU A 76 5.49 -0.20 16.70
N TYR A 77 4.84 -1.35 16.50
CA TYR A 77 4.61 -2.32 17.56
C TYR A 77 5.93 -2.83 18.15
N ASP A 78 6.88 -3.24 17.31
CA ASP A 78 8.17 -3.72 17.77
C ASP A 78 9.00 -2.65 18.48
N ALA A 79 8.88 -1.39 18.05
CA ALA A 79 9.56 -0.27 18.69
C ALA A 79 8.96 0.01 20.06
N TRP A 80 7.63 -0.09 20.19
CA TRP A 80 6.96 0.02 21.46
C TRP A 80 7.34 -1.12 22.42
N VAL A 81 7.33 -2.37 21.96
CA VAL A 81 7.72 -3.55 22.77
C VAL A 81 9.20 -3.47 23.20
N ALA A 82 10.06 -2.80 22.43
CA ALA A 82 11.45 -2.59 22.82
C ALA A 82 11.64 -1.57 23.97
N THR A 83 10.60 -0.82 24.34
CA THR A 83 10.62 0.04 25.53
C THR A 83 10.38 -0.78 26.80
N LEU A 84 10.93 -0.37 27.95
CA LEU A 84 10.70 -1.07 29.22
C LEU A 84 9.21 -1.18 29.59
N PRO A 85 8.38 -0.11 29.51
CA PRO A 85 6.95 -0.23 29.76
C PRO A 85 6.23 -1.15 28.76
N GLY A 86 6.61 -1.07 27.47
CA GLY A 86 6.02 -1.91 26.43
C GLY A 86 6.34 -3.39 26.60
N ALA A 87 7.58 -3.72 26.95
CA ALA A 87 8.00 -5.10 27.24
C ALA A 87 7.18 -5.71 28.38
N ILE A 88 7.05 -4.99 29.50
CA ILE A 88 6.29 -5.46 30.67
C ILE A 88 4.83 -5.72 30.30
N LEU A 89 4.19 -4.75 29.64
CA LEU A 89 2.78 -4.88 29.26
C LEU A 89 2.58 -6.01 28.25
N ASN A 90 3.49 -6.16 27.27
CA ASN A 90 3.42 -7.23 26.29
C ASN A 90 3.53 -8.61 26.94
N THR A 91 4.43 -8.79 27.93
CA THR A 91 4.52 -10.05 28.68
C THR A 91 3.22 -10.40 29.40
N ILE A 92 2.56 -9.41 30.02
CA ILE A 92 1.27 -9.61 30.69
C ILE A 92 0.19 -10.01 29.68
N ILE A 93 0.07 -9.27 28.56
CA ILE A 93 -0.90 -9.56 27.50
C ILE A 93 -0.72 -10.96 26.95
N GLN A 94 0.52 -11.35 26.65
CA GLN A 94 0.83 -12.68 26.11
C GLN A 94 0.53 -13.78 27.14
N GLY A 95 0.84 -13.57 28.42
CA GLY A 95 0.48 -14.50 29.49
C GLY A 95 -1.03 -14.71 29.61
N VAL A 96 -1.81 -13.63 29.57
CA VAL A 96 -3.29 -13.71 29.55
C VAL A 96 -3.78 -14.42 28.30
N ARG A 97 -3.22 -14.11 27.13
CA ARG A 97 -3.59 -14.76 25.86
C ARG A 97 -3.36 -16.26 25.91
N THR A 98 -2.20 -16.72 26.36
CA THR A 98 -1.88 -18.15 26.52
C THR A 98 -2.86 -18.86 27.45
N LEU A 99 -3.21 -18.23 28.58
CA LEU A 99 -4.20 -18.77 29.51
C LEU A 99 -5.60 -18.83 28.89
N THR A 100 -6.02 -17.77 28.19
CA THR A 100 -7.33 -17.75 27.52
C THR A 100 -7.42 -18.75 26.37
N SER A 101 -6.36 -18.95 25.59
CA SER A 101 -6.34 -19.96 24.51
C SER A 101 -6.27 -21.39 25.06
N ALA A 102 -5.73 -21.59 26.25
CA ALA A 102 -5.74 -22.90 26.92
C ALA A 102 -7.12 -23.25 27.51
N VAL A 103 -7.95 -22.24 27.79
CA VAL A 103 -9.28 -22.38 28.42
C VAL A 103 -10.43 -22.26 27.41
N SER A 104 -10.21 -21.59 26.28
CA SER A 104 -11.22 -21.32 25.26
C SER A 104 -10.86 -21.99 23.93
N SER A 105 -11.78 -22.79 23.38
CA SER A 105 -11.67 -23.39 22.03
C SER A 105 -11.93 -22.38 20.90
N GLN A 106 -12.11 -21.09 21.21
CA GLN A 106 -12.28 -20.07 20.19
C GLN A 106 -10.95 -19.78 19.50
N PRO A 107 -10.89 -19.80 18.16
CA PRO A 107 -9.72 -19.29 17.45
C PRO A 107 -9.47 -17.83 17.89
N PRO A 108 -8.21 -17.41 18.06
CA PRO A 108 -7.93 -16.00 18.29
C PRO A 108 -8.64 -15.17 17.21
N ALA A 109 -9.21 -14.02 17.60
CA ALA A 109 -9.77 -13.06 16.65
C ALA A 109 -8.74 -12.86 15.53
N GLN A 110 -9.16 -13.13 14.29
CA GLN A 110 -8.30 -13.12 13.11
C GLN A 110 -7.70 -11.70 12.99
N THR A 111 -6.52 -11.50 13.55
CA THR A 111 -5.53 -10.67 12.87
C THR A 111 -5.26 -11.47 11.62
N SER A 112 -5.91 -11.13 10.51
CA SER A 112 -5.59 -11.73 9.22
C SER A 112 -4.08 -11.70 9.09
N ASP A 113 -3.45 -12.88 9.01
CA ASP A 113 -2.00 -12.97 8.89
C ASP A 113 -1.56 -12.06 7.73
N PRO A 114 -0.43 -11.34 7.87
CA PRO A 114 0.10 -10.51 6.79
C PRO A 114 0.09 -11.29 5.48
N LEU A 115 -0.43 -10.69 4.40
CA LEU A 115 -0.45 -11.36 3.10
C LEU A 115 0.96 -11.80 2.70
N SER A 116 1.07 -13.01 2.16
CA SER A 116 2.31 -13.42 1.49
C SER A 116 2.57 -12.56 0.24
N PRO A 117 3.82 -12.46 -0.25
CA PRO A 117 4.12 -11.67 -1.45
C PRO A 117 3.28 -12.06 -2.67
N SER A 118 3.00 -13.35 -2.85
CA SER A 118 2.17 -13.84 -3.95
C SER A 118 0.70 -13.46 -3.80
N GLU A 119 0.14 -13.55 -2.60
CA GLU A 119 -1.25 -13.12 -2.34
C GLU A 119 -1.40 -11.62 -2.52
N MET A 120 -0.39 -10.86 -2.08
CA MET A 120 -0.30 -9.43 -2.32
C MET A 120 -0.33 -9.17 -3.83
N ALA A 121 0.58 -9.79 -4.60
CA ALA A 121 0.67 -9.57 -6.04
C ALA A 121 -0.66 -9.86 -6.76
N VAL A 122 -1.33 -10.95 -6.42
CA VAL A 122 -2.66 -11.29 -6.96
C VAL A 122 -3.68 -10.22 -6.60
N ARG A 123 -3.70 -9.75 -5.35
CA ARG A 123 -4.67 -8.76 -4.88
C ARG A 123 -4.44 -7.40 -5.53
N LEU A 124 -3.19 -6.97 -5.68
CA LEU A 124 -2.83 -5.75 -6.39
C LEU A 124 -3.20 -5.86 -7.87
N GLY A 125 -2.94 -7.00 -8.53
CA GLY A 125 -3.40 -7.25 -9.90
C GLY A 125 -4.92 -7.10 -10.04
N GLY A 126 -5.69 -7.58 -9.06
CA GLY A 126 -7.14 -7.37 -9.00
C GLY A 126 -7.53 -5.89 -8.88
N VAL A 127 -6.80 -5.10 -8.09
CA VAL A 127 -6.99 -3.64 -8.02
C VAL A 127 -6.71 -2.98 -9.37
N LEU A 128 -5.62 -3.35 -10.04
CA LEU A 128 -5.28 -2.81 -11.37
C LEU A 128 -6.35 -3.14 -12.42
N ASP A 129 -6.89 -4.35 -12.39
CA ASP A 129 -8.01 -4.75 -13.26
C ASP A 129 -9.25 -3.89 -13.03
N GLU A 130 -9.63 -3.64 -11.77
CA GLU A 130 -10.79 -2.78 -11.47
C GLU A 130 -10.54 -1.33 -11.90
N ILE A 131 -9.35 -0.79 -11.65
CA ILE A 131 -8.97 0.57 -12.10
C ILE A 131 -9.09 0.68 -13.61
N HIS A 132 -8.55 -0.28 -14.36
CA HIS A 132 -8.59 -0.27 -15.81
C HIS A 132 -10.00 -0.46 -16.38
N LYS A 133 -10.87 -1.24 -15.73
CA LYS A 133 -12.30 -1.30 -16.10
C LYS A 133 -12.97 0.06 -15.97
N ARG A 134 -12.62 0.85 -14.95
CA ARG A 134 -13.21 2.17 -14.68
C ARG A 134 -12.65 3.25 -15.58
N ALA A 135 -11.34 3.25 -15.80
CA ALA A 135 -10.61 4.26 -16.57
C ALA A 135 -9.73 3.57 -17.64
N PRO A 136 -10.31 3.00 -18.71
CA PRO A 136 -9.60 2.14 -19.67
C PRO A 136 -8.53 2.86 -20.50
N ARG A 137 -8.57 4.19 -20.54
CA ARG A 137 -7.58 5.02 -21.25
C ARG A 137 -6.46 5.52 -20.32
N ALA A 138 -6.60 5.35 -19.01
CA ALA A 138 -5.64 5.85 -18.05
C ALA A 138 -4.35 5.02 -18.09
N ARG A 139 -3.22 5.70 -17.95
CA ARG A 139 -1.94 5.05 -17.62
C ARG A 139 -1.85 4.89 -16.11
N ILE A 140 -1.60 3.66 -15.67
CA ILE A 140 -1.51 3.32 -14.25
C ILE A 140 -0.04 3.19 -13.87
N PHE A 141 0.38 3.97 -12.87
CA PHE A 141 1.71 3.94 -12.28
C PHE A 141 1.62 3.34 -10.88
N VAL A 142 2.19 2.14 -10.71
CA VAL A 142 2.38 1.54 -9.39
C VAL A 142 3.61 2.18 -8.76
N VAL A 143 3.41 2.94 -7.68
CA VAL A 143 4.47 3.71 -7.02
C VAL A 143 4.89 2.97 -5.76
N GLU A 144 6.13 2.47 -5.77
CA GLU A 144 6.73 1.69 -4.68
C GLU A 144 6.86 2.44 -3.35
N TYR A 145 6.76 1.70 -2.26
CA TYR A 145 7.16 2.20 -0.95
C TYR A 145 8.67 2.39 -0.88
N LEU A 146 9.09 3.49 -0.25
CA LEU A 146 10.49 3.68 0.13
C LEU A 146 10.86 2.72 1.27
N ALA A 147 12.04 2.11 1.18
CA ALA A 147 12.58 1.32 2.28
C ALA A 147 12.91 2.22 3.47
N VAL A 148 12.21 2.00 4.59
CA VAL A 148 12.40 2.80 5.82
C VAL A 148 13.73 2.49 6.50
N LEU A 149 14.16 1.22 6.49
CA LEU A 149 15.39 0.76 7.14
C LEU A 149 16.46 0.46 6.09
N GLY A 150 17.25 1.48 5.74
CA GLY A 150 18.33 1.39 4.76
C GLY A 150 19.51 0.52 5.23
N PRO A 151 20.48 0.20 4.34
CA PRO A 151 21.60 -0.69 4.65
C PRO A 151 22.46 -0.21 5.83
N ASP A 152 22.58 1.11 5.99
CA ASP A 152 23.41 1.76 7.01
C ASP A 152 22.71 1.89 8.38
N THR A 153 21.44 1.48 8.51
CA THR A 153 20.72 1.52 9.78
C THR A 153 21.39 0.61 10.82
N ARG A 154 21.79 1.19 11.96
CA ARG A 154 22.49 0.47 13.04
C ARG A 154 21.52 0.02 14.14
N PRO A 155 21.43 -1.29 14.44
CA PRO A 155 20.57 -1.81 15.50
C PRO A 155 21.03 -1.30 16.87
N GLY A 156 20.07 -0.99 17.75
CA GLY A 156 20.31 -0.48 19.10
C GLY A 156 20.88 0.95 19.19
N GLN A 157 21.20 1.59 18.05
CA GLN A 157 21.68 2.97 17.99
C GLN A 157 20.70 3.89 17.27
N ASP A 158 20.36 3.58 16.03
CA ASP A 158 19.44 4.39 15.21
C ASP A 158 17.98 3.99 15.45
N ILE A 159 17.78 2.74 15.87
CA ILE A 159 16.47 2.12 16.12
C ILE A 159 16.54 1.20 17.35
N PRO A 160 15.43 0.98 18.08
CA PRO A 160 15.41 0.14 19.27
C PRO A 160 15.33 -1.38 18.95
N PHE A 161 15.77 -1.79 17.76
CA PHE A 161 15.72 -3.19 17.32
C PHE A 161 17.07 -3.88 17.50
N ASN A 162 17.04 -5.19 17.73
CA ASN A 162 18.20 -6.06 17.53
C ASN A 162 18.39 -6.36 16.02
N GLN A 163 19.47 -7.07 15.68
CA GLN A 163 19.78 -7.43 14.30
C GLN A 163 18.66 -8.25 13.63
N GLU A 164 18.11 -9.23 14.34
CA GLU A 164 17.05 -10.11 13.85
C GLU A 164 15.78 -9.32 13.45
N LYS A 165 15.31 -8.40 14.32
CA LYS A 165 14.16 -7.54 14.02
C LYS A 165 14.43 -6.58 12.87
N LEU A 166 15.64 -6.01 12.80
CA LEU A 166 16.03 -5.17 11.67
C LEU A 166 15.99 -5.96 10.35
N GLU A 167 16.53 -7.17 10.32
CA GLU A 167 16.50 -8.05 9.14
C GLU A 167 15.08 -8.47 8.78
N HIS A 168 14.24 -8.77 9.77
CA HIS A 168 12.82 -9.06 9.56
C HIS A 168 12.10 -7.91 8.84
N HIS A 169 12.20 -6.67 9.33
CA HIS A 169 11.55 -5.51 8.72
C HIS A 169 12.11 -5.15 7.34
N ARG A 170 13.42 -5.38 7.10
CA ARG A 170 14.00 -5.30 5.76
C ARG A 170 13.44 -6.37 4.82
N GLY A 171 13.26 -7.59 5.32
CA GLY A 171 12.63 -8.69 4.59
C GLY A 171 11.19 -8.36 4.18
N VAL A 172 10.39 -7.77 5.08
CA VAL A 172 9.03 -7.30 4.79
C VAL A 172 9.03 -6.22 3.68
N ALA A 173 9.97 -5.26 3.73
CA ALA A 173 10.12 -4.24 2.68
C ALA A 173 10.45 -4.88 1.31
N SER A 174 11.41 -5.82 1.29
CA SER A 174 11.80 -6.52 0.06
C SER A 174 10.66 -7.38 -0.50
N ALA A 175 9.91 -8.05 0.36
CA ALA A 175 8.72 -8.81 -0.01
C ALA A 175 7.66 -7.92 -0.69
N LEU A 176 7.42 -6.72 -0.16
CA LEU A 176 6.48 -5.75 -0.74
C LEU A 176 6.94 -5.28 -2.12
N GLN A 177 8.22 -4.94 -2.27
CA GLN A 177 8.80 -4.54 -3.55
C GLN A 177 8.72 -5.66 -4.59
N GLN A 178 9.04 -6.90 -4.21
CA GLN A 178 8.91 -8.05 -5.11
C GLN A 178 7.46 -8.26 -5.55
N ALA A 179 6.50 -8.11 -4.63
CA ALA A 179 5.09 -8.26 -4.96
C ALA A 179 4.59 -7.17 -5.93
N TYR A 180 5.14 -5.95 -5.85
CA TYR A 180 4.86 -4.87 -6.79
C TYR A 180 5.38 -5.21 -8.20
N ALA A 181 6.64 -5.64 -8.31
CA ALA A 181 7.24 -6.03 -9.57
C ALA A 181 6.45 -7.16 -10.24
N VAL A 182 6.15 -8.23 -9.48
CA VAL A 182 5.36 -9.38 -9.98
C VAL A 182 3.97 -8.95 -10.44
N ALA A 183 3.27 -8.11 -9.66
CA ALA A 183 1.94 -7.65 -10.03
C ALA A 183 1.96 -6.80 -11.31
N ALA A 184 2.90 -5.85 -11.42
CA ALA A 184 3.03 -4.98 -12.57
C ALA A 184 3.39 -5.78 -13.84
N GLU A 185 4.40 -6.66 -13.77
CA GLU A 185 4.81 -7.50 -14.89
C GLU A 185 3.67 -8.43 -15.36
N ALA A 186 2.99 -9.10 -14.43
CA ALA A 186 1.88 -9.99 -14.76
C ALA A 186 0.71 -9.22 -15.39
N TRP A 187 0.45 -8.00 -14.91
CA TRP A 187 -0.64 -7.18 -15.41
C TRP A 187 -0.33 -6.58 -16.79
N ASP A 188 0.90 -6.13 -17.03
CA ASP A 188 1.34 -5.67 -18.35
C ASP A 188 1.25 -6.80 -19.38
N MET A 189 1.68 -8.02 -19.02
CA MET A 189 1.52 -9.20 -19.88
C MET A 189 0.05 -9.51 -20.19
N HIS A 190 -0.83 -9.42 -19.19
CA HIS A 190 -2.27 -9.63 -19.35
C HIS A 190 -2.91 -8.57 -20.24
N LEU A 191 -2.54 -7.30 -20.08
CA LEU A 191 -2.98 -6.23 -20.96
C LEU A 191 -2.47 -6.43 -22.39
N ALA A 192 -1.18 -6.75 -22.58
CA ALA A 192 -0.63 -7.00 -23.90
C ALA A 192 -1.35 -8.18 -24.60
N ALA A 193 -1.65 -9.24 -23.86
CA ALA A 193 -2.43 -10.37 -24.35
C ALA A 193 -3.85 -9.97 -24.79
N LYS A 194 -4.50 -9.05 -24.05
CA LYS A 194 -5.80 -8.48 -24.41
C LYS A 194 -5.71 -7.49 -25.58
N ASN A 195 -4.59 -6.78 -25.70
CA ASN A 195 -4.38 -5.66 -26.61
C ASN A 195 -3.54 -6.02 -27.86
N HIS A 196 -3.39 -7.30 -28.23
CA HIS A 196 -2.77 -7.71 -29.50
C HIS A 196 -3.48 -7.06 -30.71
N GLY A 197 -3.11 -5.81 -30.98
CA GLY A 197 -3.76 -4.88 -31.88
C GLY A 197 -3.17 -3.46 -31.93
N LEU A 198 -2.49 -2.93 -30.91
CA LEU A 198 -1.90 -1.57 -30.99
C LEU A 198 -0.55 -1.44 -30.24
N GLU A 199 0.50 -1.11 -30.99
CA GLU A 199 1.88 -0.93 -30.53
C GLU A 199 2.16 0.49 -29.95
N ASP A 200 2.80 0.45 -28.78
CA ASP A 200 4.06 1.12 -28.38
C ASP A 200 4.21 2.66 -28.38
N LEU A 201 4.38 3.22 -27.18
CA LEU A 201 5.11 4.47 -26.93
C LEU A 201 5.87 4.36 -25.61
N THR A 202 7.16 4.72 -25.63
CA THR A 202 8.08 4.67 -24.48
C THR A 202 7.92 5.88 -23.54
N LEU A 203 8.24 5.67 -22.26
CA LEU A 203 8.04 6.57 -21.11
C LEU A 203 8.60 8.01 -21.26
N HIS A 204 9.74 8.21 -21.93
CA HIS A 204 10.40 9.52 -22.00
C HIS A 204 9.80 10.47 -23.05
N GLN A 205 9.16 9.96 -24.08
CA GLN A 205 8.63 10.79 -25.18
C GLN A 205 7.31 11.49 -24.82
N TRP A 206 6.73 11.20 -23.65
CA TRP A 206 5.37 11.63 -23.29
C TRP A 206 5.28 12.74 -22.25
N PHE A 207 6.26 12.87 -21.34
CA PHE A 207 6.27 14.02 -20.41
C PHE A 207 6.36 15.36 -21.17
N ASP A 208 6.95 15.35 -22.35
CA ASP A 208 7.04 16.53 -23.24
C ASP A 208 5.77 16.75 -24.11
N ALA A 209 4.86 15.78 -24.17
CA ALA A 209 3.71 15.76 -25.08
C ALA A 209 2.34 15.78 -24.39
N ALA A 210 2.29 15.87 -23.06
CA ALA A 210 1.03 15.86 -22.32
C ALA A 210 0.17 17.09 -22.71
N PRO A 211 -1.10 16.90 -23.14
CA PRO A 211 -1.99 18.00 -23.43
C PRO A 211 -2.28 18.82 -22.17
N SER A 212 -2.68 20.07 -22.36
CA SER A 212 -2.86 21.11 -21.33
C SER A 212 -3.90 20.83 -20.23
N PHE A 213 -4.48 19.62 -20.19
CA PHE A 213 -5.43 19.16 -19.18
C PHE A 213 -5.14 17.69 -18.87
N THR A 214 -4.16 17.44 -18.00
CA THR A 214 -3.90 16.09 -17.47
C THR A 214 -4.72 15.90 -16.20
N ARG A 215 -5.48 14.81 -16.09
CA ARG A 215 -6.18 14.44 -14.85
C ARG A 215 -5.45 13.32 -14.13
N ILE A 216 -5.06 13.58 -12.89
CA ILE A 216 -4.37 12.62 -12.02
C ILE A 216 -5.37 12.11 -10.98
N SER A 217 -5.48 10.80 -10.83
CA SER A 217 -6.21 10.19 -9.71
C SER A 217 -5.30 9.29 -8.87
N MET A 218 -5.51 9.27 -7.54
CA MET A 218 -4.74 8.38 -6.65
C MET A 218 -5.64 7.53 -5.77
N ALA A 219 -5.25 6.26 -5.60
CA ALA A 219 -5.75 5.32 -4.61
C ALA A 219 -4.61 4.74 -3.75
#